data_AF-A0A529Q9S1-F1
#
_entry.id   AF-A0A529Q9S1-F1
#
_cell.length_a   1.000
_cell.length_b   1.000
_cell.length_c   1.000
_cell.angle_alpha   90.00
_cell.angle_beta   90.00
_cell.angle_gamma   90.00
#
_symmetry.space_group_name_H-M   'P 1'
#
loop_
_entity.id
_entity.type
_entity.pdbx_description
1 polymer ?
#
loop_
_entity_poly.entity_id
_entity_poly.type
_entity_poly.pdbx_seq_one_letter_code
_entity_poly.pdbx_strand_id
1 'polypeptide(L)'
;QAARFAARCGHPLVTGFGVAGDERIGDFEDYVRAFEIAREAGLGITIHAGELMGWESVQAALDHIRPSRIGHGVRAIENPDLVRRIAAEGVVLECCPGSNIALKVFDTFADHPFPALRAAGCKVTLNSDDPPYFWTSLKREYDIAAEHFRMDDKALT
;
A
#
# COMPACT_ATOMS: atom_id res chain seq x y z
N GLN A 1 14.21 -3.31 17.08
CA GLN A 1 13.82 -4.38 18.04
C GLN A 1 12.60 -5.16 17.56
N ALA A 2 11.58 -4.50 17.00
CA ALA A 2 10.37 -5.15 16.46
C ALA A 2 10.64 -6.30 15.47
N ALA A 3 11.48 -6.11 14.44
CA ALA A 3 11.79 -7.18 13.48
C ALA A 3 12.38 -8.44 14.12
N ARG A 4 13.24 -8.27 15.14
CA ARG A 4 13.81 -9.39 15.90
C ARG A 4 12.76 -10.12 16.74
N PHE A 5 11.75 -9.40 17.24
CA PHE A 5 10.62 -10.01 17.92
C PHE A 5 9.76 -10.80 16.93
N ALA A 6 9.35 -10.17 15.82
CA ALA A 6 8.54 -10.83 14.78
C ALA A 6 9.21 -12.11 14.27
N ALA A 7 10.51 -12.06 13.96
CA ALA A 7 11.30 -13.20 13.49
C ALA A 7 11.40 -14.37 14.49
N ARG A 8 11.25 -14.12 15.80
CA ARG A 8 11.42 -15.14 16.84
C ARG A 8 10.14 -15.54 17.57
N CYS A 9 9.06 -14.78 17.40
CA CYS A 9 7.84 -15.00 18.17
C CYS A 9 7.18 -16.35 17.84
N GLY A 10 7.42 -16.90 16.64
CA GLY A 10 6.92 -18.21 16.22
C GLY A 10 5.40 -18.32 16.16
N HIS A 11 4.68 -17.19 16.24
CA HIS A 11 3.24 -17.18 16.28
C HIS A 11 2.67 -17.35 14.86
N PRO A 12 1.78 -18.32 14.60
CA PRO A 12 1.34 -18.67 13.24
C PRO A 12 0.57 -17.54 12.54
N LEU A 13 0.02 -16.58 13.30
CA LEU A 13 -0.68 -15.41 12.74
C LEU A 13 0.25 -14.25 12.37
N VAL A 14 1.55 -14.32 12.71
CA VAL A 14 2.53 -13.30 12.30
C VAL A 14 3.12 -13.73 10.95
N THR A 15 2.55 -13.20 9.87
CA THR A 15 2.91 -13.59 8.49
C THR A 15 3.68 -12.51 7.74
N GLY A 16 3.80 -11.31 8.31
CA GLY A 16 4.47 -10.21 7.67
C GLY A 16 5.05 -9.18 8.61
N PHE A 17 5.86 -8.28 8.05
CA PHE A 17 6.49 -7.16 8.73
C PHE A 17 6.37 -5.92 7.85
N GLY A 18 6.14 -4.78 8.50
CA GLY A 18 6.03 -3.48 7.82
C GLY A 18 6.20 -2.32 8.78
N VAL A 19 6.21 -1.12 8.21
CA VAL A 19 6.16 0.15 8.95
C VAL A 19 4.98 0.97 8.43
N ALA A 20 4.35 1.68 9.36
CA ALA A 20 3.26 2.61 9.19
C ALA A 20 3.52 3.81 10.12
N GLY A 21 2.72 4.87 10.00
CA GLY A 21 2.86 6.09 10.78
C GLY A 21 2.98 7.31 9.87
N ASP A 22 3.58 8.37 10.39
CA ASP A 22 3.82 9.57 9.59
C ASP A 22 4.95 9.30 8.58
N GLU A 23 4.56 9.11 7.32
CA GLU A 23 5.46 8.81 6.19
C GLU A 23 6.59 9.85 6.02
N ARG A 24 6.42 11.06 6.56
CA ARG A 24 7.40 12.16 6.47
C ARG A 24 8.51 12.06 7.52
N ILE A 25 8.45 11.08 8.41
CA ILE A 25 9.40 10.92 9.52
C ILE A 25 10.30 9.71 9.26
N GLY A 26 11.60 9.99 9.11
CA GLY A 26 12.64 8.98 8.86
C GLY A 26 12.78 8.63 7.39
N ASP A 27 13.89 7.97 7.04
CA ASP A 27 14.16 7.53 5.68
C ASP A 27 14.04 6.00 5.57
N PHE A 28 13.64 5.47 4.42
CA PHE A 28 13.51 4.01 4.25
C PHE A 28 14.82 3.25 4.52
N GLU A 29 15.95 3.91 4.28
CA GLU A 29 17.30 3.38 4.53
C GLU A 29 17.52 3.04 6.01
N ASP A 30 16.96 3.84 6.93
CA ASP A 30 17.05 3.63 8.38
C ASP A 30 16.43 2.28 8.79
N TYR A 31 15.48 1.79 8.00
CA TYR A 31 14.73 0.57 8.29
C TYR A 31 15.25 -0.67 7.56
N VAL A 32 16.19 -0.54 6.62
CA VAL A 32 16.69 -1.66 5.78
C VAL A 32 17.08 -2.86 6.63
N ARG A 33 17.85 -2.66 7.71
CA ARG A 33 18.28 -3.80 8.55
C ARG A 33 17.10 -4.50 9.23
N ALA A 34 16.05 -3.79 9.60
CA ALA A 34 14.86 -4.39 10.18
C ALA A 34 14.12 -5.26 9.16
N PHE A 35 13.98 -4.77 7.92
CA PHE A 35 13.35 -5.51 6.84
C PHE A 35 14.15 -6.74 6.39
N GLU A 36 15.50 -6.65 6.37
CA GLU A 36 16.32 -7.84 6.08
C GLU A 36 16.17 -8.92 7.16
N ILE A 37 16.11 -8.56 8.44
CA ILE A 37 15.86 -9.54 9.52
C ILE A 37 14.50 -10.24 9.32
N ALA A 38 13.45 -9.50 8.95
CA ALA A 38 12.13 -10.06 8.72
C ALA A 38 12.12 -10.99 7.48
N ARG A 39 12.80 -10.57 6.40
CA ARG A 39 12.93 -11.35 5.17
C ARG A 39 13.73 -12.64 5.38
N GLU A 40 14.86 -12.58 6.09
CA GLU A 40 15.67 -13.75 6.47
C GLU A 40 14.85 -14.75 7.31
N ALA A 41 13.85 -14.27 8.05
CA ALA A 41 12.93 -15.10 8.82
C ALA A 41 11.72 -15.63 8.01
N GLY A 42 11.62 -15.32 6.72
CA GLY A 42 10.55 -15.77 5.83
C GLY A 42 9.23 -15.00 5.96
N LEU A 43 9.23 -13.83 6.61
CA LEU A 43 8.03 -12.98 6.71
C LEU A 43 7.78 -12.22 5.40
N GLY A 44 6.50 -12.07 5.04
CA GLY A 44 6.09 -11.19 3.95
C GLY A 44 6.40 -9.73 4.26
N ILE A 45 6.77 -8.96 3.24
CA ILE A 45 7.18 -7.57 3.42
C ILE A 45 6.15 -6.63 2.79
N THR A 46 5.59 -5.74 3.61
CA THR A 46 4.77 -4.59 3.20
C THR A 46 5.25 -3.31 3.86
N ILE A 47 5.00 -2.15 3.26
CA ILE A 47 5.41 -0.85 3.79
C ILE A 47 4.48 0.26 3.30
N HIS A 48 4.11 1.21 4.16
CA HIS A 48 3.39 2.41 3.72
C HIS A 48 4.33 3.31 2.91
N ALA A 49 3.92 3.65 1.70
CA ALA A 49 4.63 4.59 0.85
C ALA A 49 3.66 5.19 -0.20
N GLY A 50 3.87 6.44 -0.57
CA GLY A 50 3.08 7.12 -1.59
C GLY A 50 1.64 7.40 -1.16
N GLU A 51 1.43 7.65 0.12
CA GLU A 51 0.14 8.13 0.64
C GLU A 51 0.21 9.63 0.94
N LEU A 52 1.02 9.99 1.94
CA LEU A 52 1.21 11.37 2.38
C LEU A 52 2.39 12.03 1.65
N MET A 53 3.35 11.24 1.14
CA MET A 53 4.44 11.70 0.28
C MET A 53 4.26 11.28 -1.18
N GLY A 54 5.05 11.86 -2.08
CA GLY A 54 4.93 11.66 -3.53
C GLY A 54 5.41 10.30 -4.02
N TRP A 55 5.40 10.14 -5.34
CA TRP A 55 5.95 8.96 -6.01
C TRP A 55 7.41 8.65 -5.63
N GLU A 56 8.20 9.65 -5.22
CA GLU A 56 9.58 9.48 -4.75
C GLU A 56 9.65 8.55 -3.53
N SER A 57 8.65 8.62 -2.64
CA SER A 57 8.55 7.72 -1.50
C SER A 57 8.32 6.27 -1.94
N VAL A 58 7.43 6.07 -2.91
CA VAL A 58 7.19 4.74 -3.49
C VAL A 58 8.47 4.21 -4.15
N GLN A 59 9.20 5.06 -4.87
CA GLN A 59 10.47 4.68 -5.47
C GLN A 59 11.49 4.27 -4.39
N ALA A 60 11.66 5.08 -3.35
CA ALA A 60 12.61 4.79 -2.27
C ALA A 60 12.23 3.50 -1.52
N ALA A 61 10.94 3.23 -1.29
CA ALA A 61 10.48 1.97 -0.75
C ALA A 61 10.88 0.78 -1.64
N LEU A 62 10.70 0.88 -2.96
CA LEU A 62 11.12 -0.17 -3.90
C LEU A 62 12.65 -0.36 -3.92
N ASP A 63 13.42 0.73 -3.92
CA ASP A 63 14.87 0.70 -4.04
C ASP A 63 15.56 0.16 -2.78
N HIS A 64 15.11 0.59 -1.59
CA HIS A 64 15.78 0.23 -0.34
C HIS A 64 15.15 -0.98 0.33
N ILE A 65 13.82 -1.05 0.39
CA ILE A 65 13.13 -2.09 1.14
C ILE A 65 12.82 -3.30 0.28
N ARG A 66 12.57 -3.14 -1.02
CA ARG A 66 12.17 -4.21 -1.96
C ARG A 66 10.97 -5.02 -1.43
N PRO A 67 9.83 -4.35 -1.17
CA PRO A 67 8.66 -5.00 -0.60
C PRO A 67 7.90 -5.79 -1.67
N SER A 68 7.15 -6.81 -1.25
CA SER A 68 6.21 -7.51 -2.13
C SER A 68 4.87 -6.76 -2.28
N ARG A 69 4.57 -5.87 -1.33
CA ARG A 69 3.33 -5.09 -1.25
C ARG A 69 3.63 -3.68 -0.74
N ILE A 70 2.86 -2.69 -1.17
CA ILE A 70 2.96 -1.31 -0.69
C ILE A 70 1.59 -0.91 -0.15
N GLY A 71 1.57 -0.48 1.11
CA GLY A 71 0.43 0.19 1.73
C GLY A 71 0.11 1.46 0.95
N HIS A 72 -1.09 1.56 0.41
CA HIS A 72 -1.54 2.59 -0.52
C HIS A 72 -0.80 2.58 -1.87
N GLY A 73 0.38 3.20 -1.96
CA GLY A 73 1.14 3.38 -3.20
C GLY A 73 0.43 4.21 -4.27
N VAL A 74 -0.66 4.90 -3.91
CA VAL A 74 -1.56 5.58 -4.85
C VAL A 74 -0.88 6.74 -5.58
N ARG A 75 0.04 7.44 -4.91
CA ARG A 75 0.80 8.54 -5.51
C ARG A 75 1.88 8.10 -6.50
N ALA A 76 2.10 6.78 -6.67
CA ALA A 76 2.92 6.27 -7.76
C ALA A 76 2.40 6.71 -9.15
N ILE A 77 1.10 7.00 -9.27
CA ILE A 77 0.47 7.48 -10.51
C ILE A 77 1.10 8.76 -11.07
N GLU A 78 1.77 9.55 -10.22
CA GLU A 78 2.47 10.78 -10.60
C GLU A 78 3.68 10.51 -11.51
N ASN A 79 4.20 9.27 -11.53
CA ASN A 79 5.34 8.86 -12.34
C ASN A 79 5.02 7.61 -13.19
N PRO A 80 4.83 7.76 -14.52
CA PRO A 80 4.54 6.63 -15.41
C PRO A 80 5.62 5.54 -15.49
N ASP A 81 6.91 5.87 -15.32
CA ASP A 81 7.99 4.88 -15.26
C ASP A 81 7.87 4.02 -14.00
N LEU A 82 7.50 4.64 -12.88
CA LEU A 82 7.30 3.93 -11.63
C LEU A 82 6.09 3.00 -11.70
N VAL A 83 4.98 3.44 -12.30
CA VAL A 83 3.81 2.58 -12.56
C VAL A 83 4.20 1.36 -13.40
N ARG A 84 4.98 1.56 -14.48
CA ARG A 84 5.49 0.45 -15.30
C ARG A 84 6.36 -0.52 -14.49
N ARG A 85 7.23 0.00 -13.63
CA ARG A 85 8.08 -0.82 -12.75
C ARG A 85 7.26 -1.65 -11.78
N ILE A 86 6.29 -1.05 -11.09
CA ILE A 86 5.40 -1.74 -10.14
C ILE A 86 4.66 -2.89 -10.84
N ALA A 87 4.10 -2.62 -12.03
CA ALA A 87 3.42 -3.63 -12.82
C ALA A 87 4.37 -4.77 -13.25
N ALA A 88 5.57 -4.44 -13.73
CA ALA A 88 6.57 -5.39 -14.19
C ALA A 88 7.13 -6.28 -13.06
N GLU A 89 7.40 -5.69 -11.90
CA GLU A 89 7.87 -6.41 -10.70
C GLU A 89 6.73 -7.17 -10.00
N GLY A 90 5.47 -6.86 -10.33
CA GLY A 90 4.30 -7.51 -9.77
C GLY A 90 4.06 -7.18 -8.29
N VAL A 91 4.56 -6.02 -7.83
CA VAL A 91 4.33 -5.48 -6.49
C VAL A 91 2.86 -5.12 -6.35
N VAL A 92 2.23 -5.52 -5.24
CA VAL A 92 0.81 -5.27 -5.00
C VAL A 92 0.61 -3.94 -4.28
N LEU A 93 -0.30 -3.11 -4.75
CA LEU A 93 -0.71 -1.88 -4.08
C LEU A 93 -1.96 -2.13 -3.24
N GLU A 94 -1.86 -1.90 -1.93
CA GLU A 94 -2.92 -2.08 -0.95
C GLU A 94 -3.74 -0.77 -0.87
N CYS A 95 -4.59 -0.52 -1.86
CA CYS A 95 -5.29 0.76 -1.99
C CYS A 95 -6.46 0.90 -1.00
N CYS A 96 -6.65 2.11 -0.48
CA CYS A 96 -7.66 2.45 0.53
C CYS A 96 -8.42 3.74 0.15
N PRO A 97 -9.34 3.71 -0.84
CA PRO A 97 -9.98 4.91 -1.37
C PRO A 97 -10.69 5.77 -0.31
N GLY A 98 -11.46 5.16 0.59
CA GLY A 98 -12.15 5.88 1.67
C GLY A 98 -11.17 6.64 2.58
N SER A 99 -10.06 5.99 2.96
CA SER A 99 -8.97 6.61 3.74
C SER A 99 -8.32 7.77 2.98
N ASN A 100 -7.95 7.55 1.71
CA ASN A 100 -7.25 8.56 0.92
C ASN A 100 -8.07 9.85 0.70
N ILE A 101 -9.40 9.74 0.56
CA ILE A 101 -10.28 10.92 0.52
C ILE A 101 -10.41 11.58 1.91
N ALA A 102 -10.59 10.79 2.97
CA ALA A 102 -10.71 11.32 4.32
C ALA A 102 -9.45 12.08 4.78
N LEU A 103 -8.28 11.62 4.37
CA LEU A 103 -6.98 12.26 4.61
C LEU A 103 -6.66 13.40 3.62
N LYS A 104 -7.53 13.66 2.65
CA LYS A 104 -7.34 14.66 1.58
C LYS A 104 -6.08 14.43 0.74
N VAL A 105 -5.72 13.16 0.53
CA VAL A 105 -4.70 12.77 -0.44
C VAL A 105 -5.21 13.04 -1.86
N PHE A 106 -6.50 12.79 -2.09
CA PHE A 106 -7.23 13.22 -3.29
C PHE A 106 -8.51 13.95 -2.87
N ASP A 107 -8.96 14.90 -3.69
CA ASP A 107 -10.13 15.73 -3.40
C ASP A 107 -11.44 14.95 -3.55
N THR A 108 -11.54 14.11 -4.59
CA THR A 108 -12.74 13.32 -4.87
C THR A 108 -12.39 11.90 -5.29
N PHE A 109 -13.36 10.99 -5.20
CA PHE A 109 -13.20 9.64 -5.74
C PHE A 109 -12.96 9.64 -7.26
N ALA A 110 -13.41 10.65 -8.00
CA ALA A 110 -13.14 10.73 -9.44
C ALA A 110 -11.63 10.93 -9.74
N ASP A 111 -10.90 11.55 -8.82
CA ASP A 111 -9.47 11.80 -8.93
C ASP A 111 -8.61 10.63 -8.42
N HIS A 112 -9.24 9.65 -7.76
CA HIS A 112 -8.53 8.55 -7.13
C HIS A 112 -7.93 7.59 -8.19
N PRO A 113 -6.63 7.22 -8.09
CA PRO A 113 -5.92 6.56 -9.19
C PRO A 113 -6.15 5.04 -9.27
N PHE A 114 -6.95 4.46 -8.37
CA PHE A 114 -7.23 3.02 -8.34
C PHE A 114 -7.60 2.42 -9.71
N PRO A 115 -8.54 3.01 -10.50
CA PRO A 115 -8.87 2.46 -11.82
C PRO A 115 -7.70 2.57 -12.81
N ALA A 116 -6.96 3.69 -12.75
CA ALA A 116 -5.84 3.95 -13.66
C ALA A 116 -4.65 3.02 -13.39
N LEU A 117 -4.30 2.82 -12.11
CA LEU A 117 -3.25 1.88 -11.69
C LEU A 117 -3.59 0.45 -12.13
N ARG A 118 -4.84 0.02 -11.91
CA ARG A 118 -5.31 -1.29 -12.38
C ARG A 118 -5.24 -1.42 -13.91
N ALA A 119 -5.70 -0.40 -14.64
CA ALA A 119 -5.66 -0.39 -16.11
C ALA A 119 -4.23 -0.40 -16.66
N ALA A 120 -3.27 0.15 -15.92
CA ALA A 120 -1.85 0.13 -16.27
C ALA A 120 -1.16 -1.23 -15.97
N GLY A 121 -1.89 -2.21 -15.43
CA GLY A 121 -1.37 -3.55 -15.12
C GLY A 121 -0.82 -3.71 -13.70
N CYS A 122 -0.91 -2.69 -12.84
CA CYS A 122 -0.57 -2.85 -11.44
C CYS A 122 -1.57 -3.79 -10.75
N LYS A 123 -1.05 -4.67 -9.89
CA LYS A 123 -1.90 -5.45 -8.98
C LYS A 123 -2.37 -4.54 -7.87
N VAL A 124 -3.68 -4.37 -7.74
CA VAL A 124 -4.29 -3.55 -6.68
C VAL A 124 -5.23 -4.40 -5.84
N THR A 125 -5.31 -4.13 -4.55
CA THR A 125 -6.37 -4.62 -3.66
C THR A 125 -7.17 -3.46 -3.11
N LEU A 126 -8.42 -3.73 -2.72
CA LEU A 126 -9.32 -2.76 -2.12
C LEU A 126 -9.43 -3.02 -0.61
N ASN A 127 -9.10 -2.04 0.22
CA ASN A 127 -8.97 -2.19 1.67
C ASN A 127 -9.59 -1.00 2.40
N SER A 128 -9.98 -1.21 3.67
CA SER A 128 -10.67 -0.21 4.51
C SER A 128 -9.75 0.61 5.41
N ASP A 129 -8.47 0.26 5.50
CA ASP A 129 -7.48 0.90 6.36
C ASP A 129 -7.86 0.88 7.86
N ASP A 130 -8.24 2.02 8.44
CA ASP A 130 -8.75 2.18 9.80
C ASP A 130 -10.29 2.44 9.83
N PRO A 131 -11.15 1.40 9.74
CA PRO A 131 -12.60 1.56 9.64
C PRO A 131 -13.24 2.49 10.68
N PRO A 132 -12.89 2.42 11.98
CA PRO A 132 -13.50 3.31 12.98
C PRO A 132 -13.08 4.77 12.82
N TYR A 133 -11.86 5.02 12.33
CA TYR A 133 -11.33 6.39 12.19
C TYR A 133 -11.93 7.08 10.96
N PHE A 134 -12.04 6.35 9.85
CA PHE A 134 -12.57 6.87 8.59
C PHE A 134 -14.08 6.67 8.42
N TRP A 135 -14.76 6.12 9.43
CA TRP A 135 -16.20 5.81 9.38
C TRP A 135 -16.58 4.94 8.17
N THR A 136 -15.71 3.99 7.83
CA THR A 136 -15.87 3.10 6.67
C THR A 136 -15.97 1.63 7.09
N SER A 137 -16.14 0.74 6.13
CA SER A 137 -16.09 -0.72 6.26
C SER A 137 -15.68 -1.33 4.92
N LEU A 138 -15.25 -2.60 4.91
CA LEU A 138 -14.94 -3.26 3.63
C LEU A 138 -16.12 -3.23 2.66
N LYS A 139 -17.35 -3.45 3.15
CA LYS A 139 -18.56 -3.32 2.33
C LYS A 139 -18.67 -1.91 1.72
N ARG A 140 -18.41 -0.86 2.51
CA ARG A 140 -18.48 0.52 2.04
C ARG A 140 -17.43 0.81 0.97
N GLU A 141 -16.23 0.27 1.10
CA GLU A 141 -15.20 0.40 0.05
C GLU A 141 -15.63 -0.25 -1.27
N TYR A 142 -16.28 -1.42 -1.22
CA TYR A 142 -16.86 -2.05 -2.42
C TYR A 142 -18.02 -1.23 -3.00
N ASP A 143 -18.89 -0.66 -2.17
CA ASP A 143 -19.93 0.26 -2.62
C ASP A 143 -19.30 1.48 -3.33
N ILE A 144 -18.22 2.06 -2.78
CA ILE A 144 -17.46 3.16 -3.40
C ILE A 144 -16.89 2.73 -4.75
N ALA A 145 -16.31 1.54 -4.86
CA ALA A 145 -15.78 1.04 -6.12
C ALA A 145 -16.88 0.86 -7.18
N ALA A 146 -18.06 0.38 -6.79
CA ALA A 146 -19.20 0.28 -7.69
C ALA A 146 -19.72 1.66 -8.13
N GLU A 147 -19.91 2.58 -7.18
CA GLU A 147 -20.47 3.92 -7.40
C GLU A 147 -19.54 4.83 -8.20
N HIS A 148 -18.24 4.84 -7.86
CA HIS A 148 -17.28 5.82 -8.36
C HIS A 148 -16.29 5.25 -9.39
N PHE A 149 -15.93 3.98 -9.28
CA PHE A 149 -14.98 3.33 -10.20
C PHE A 149 -15.65 2.46 -11.26
N ARG A 150 -16.98 2.29 -11.18
CA ARG A 150 -17.77 1.41 -12.05
C ARG A 150 -17.23 -0.03 -12.05
N MET A 151 -16.76 -0.49 -10.90
CA MET A 151 -16.26 -1.85 -10.71
C MET A 151 -17.20 -2.60 -9.79
N ASP A 152 -17.86 -3.63 -10.32
CA ASP A 152 -18.66 -4.57 -9.54
C ASP A 152 -17.76 -5.63 -8.87
N ASP A 153 -18.36 -6.49 -8.03
CA ASP A 153 -17.65 -7.56 -7.32
C ASP A 153 -16.87 -8.48 -8.28
N LYS A 154 -17.41 -8.70 -9.49
CA LYS A 154 -16.77 -9.53 -10.51
C LYS A 154 -15.54 -8.83 -11.11
N ALA A 155 -15.57 -7.51 -11.27
CA ALA A 155 -14.41 -6.75 -11.70
C ALA A 155 -13.32 -6.66 -10.61
N LEU A 156 -13.65 -6.94 -9.35
CA LEU A 156 -12.75 -6.90 -8.20
C LEU A 156 -12.23 -8.28 -7.74
N THR A 157 -12.64 -9.36 -8.41
CA THR A 157 -12.22 -10.76 -8.14
C THR A 157 -11.50 -11.37 -9.34
#